data_AF-A0A7S2JUX1-F1
#
_entry.id   AF-A0A7S2JUX1-F1
#
_cell.length_a   1.000
_cell.length_b   1.000
_cell.length_c   1.000
_cell.angle_alpha   90.00
_cell.angle_beta   90.00
_cell.angle_gamma   90.00
#
_symmetry.space_group_name_H-M   'P 1'
#
loop_
_entity.id
_entity.type
_entity.pdbx_description
1 polymer ?
#
loop_
_entity_poly.entity_id
_entity_poly.type
_entity_poly.pdbx_seq_one_letter_code
_entity_poly.pdbx_strand_id
1 'polypeptide(L)'
;RIKELYGWWVNKDPKRYIVAEPLGVDANNFAGTSFSPGAINWSETQVHFLHYPKDFDSVIQSGLMPTHVADETIDRPAYVVEARHGSSTSICLGACVQGLAERGMVVGPLKHTRMHQMHPVDSFLEAAKKEWDNWSKTIRDLGYTHVEHPEYPYTEEIVKGYIAKEHEAYAAAMARAQR
;
A
#
# COMPACT_ATOMS: atom_id res chain seq x y z
N ARG A 1 8.06 -23.34 -18.15
CA ARG A 1 8.98 -22.36 -17.52
C ARG A 1 8.45 -20.96 -17.80
N ILE A 2 8.42 -20.08 -16.80
CA ILE A 2 8.09 -18.66 -16.96
C ILE A 2 9.24 -18.03 -17.76
N LYS A 3 8.94 -17.45 -18.94
CA LYS A 3 9.97 -16.79 -19.77
C LYS A 3 10.07 -15.32 -19.39
N GLU A 4 8.92 -14.68 -19.30
CA GLU A 4 8.76 -13.29 -18.89
C GLU A 4 7.52 -13.13 -18.01
N LEU A 5 7.56 -12.14 -17.15
CA LEU A 5 6.42 -11.64 -16.39
C LEU A 5 6.07 -10.25 -16.95
N TYR A 6 4.90 -10.12 -17.57
CA TYR A 6 4.37 -8.86 -18.08
C TYR A 6 3.38 -8.28 -17.06
N GLY A 7 3.80 -7.28 -16.30
CA GLY A 7 3.12 -6.90 -15.07
C GLY A 7 3.10 -8.08 -14.08
N TRP A 8 1.94 -8.71 -13.93
CA TRP A 8 1.75 -9.92 -13.10
C TRP A 8 1.47 -11.19 -13.90
N TRP A 9 1.43 -11.10 -15.24
CA TRP A 9 1.00 -12.19 -16.10
C TRP A 9 2.16 -12.88 -16.78
N VAL A 10 2.20 -14.20 -16.64
CA VAL A 10 3.23 -15.04 -17.27
C VAL A 10 3.02 -15.03 -18.78
N ASN A 11 4.03 -14.58 -19.52
CA ASN A 11 4.03 -14.55 -20.98
C ASN A 11 2.78 -13.87 -21.60
N LYS A 12 2.30 -12.79 -20.97
CA LYS A 12 1.13 -12.01 -21.45
C LYS A 12 -0.18 -12.81 -21.52
N ASP A 13 -0.32 -13.89 -20.75
CA ASP A 13 -1.55 -14.67 -20.68
C ASP A 13 -2.40 -14.22 -19.47
N PRO A 14 -3.59 -13.60 -19.68
CA PRO A 14 -4.44 -13.11 -18.60
C PRO A 14 -4.94 -14.22 -17.66
N LYS A 15 -4.86 -15.49 -18.06
CA LYS A 15 -5.22 -16.65 -17.22
C LYS A 15 -4.08 -17.13 -16.34
N ARG A 16 -2.85 -16.66 -16.57
CA ARG A 16 -1.64 -17.07 -15.84
C ARG A 16 -1.10 -15.92 -15.01
N TYR A 17 -1.82 -15.63 -13.94
CA TYR A 17 -1.47 -14.61 -12.97
C TYR A 17 -0.60 -15.18 -11.87
N ILE A 18 0.47 -14.47 -11.54
CA ILE A 18 1.29 -14.75 -10.39
C ILE A 18 1.78 -13.43 -9.80
N VAL A 19 1.63 -13.31 -8.48
CA VAL A 19 2.16 -12.20 -7.70
C VAL A 19 2.89 -12.79 -6.51
N ALA A 20 4.08 -12.26 -6.25
CA ALA A 20 4.78 -12.44 -5.00
C ALA A 20 4.97 -11.07 -4.36
N GLU A 21 5.21 -11.04 -3.06
CA GLU A 21 5.56 -9.80 -2.38
C GLU A 21 6.81 -9.17 -3.02
N PRO A 22 6.75 -7.89 -3.43
CA PRO A 22 7.90 -7.25 -4.03
C PRO A 22 9.08 -7.17 -3.07
N LEU A 23 10.28 -7.47 -3.56
CA LEU A 23 11.53 -7.30 -2.82
C LEU A 23 11.78 -5.83 -2.48
N GLY A 24 12.50 -5.62 -1.38
CA GLY A 24 12.84 -4.29 -0.86
C GLY A 24 11.75 -3.67 0.01
N VAL A 25 10.64 -4.39 0.19
CA VAL A 25 9.61 -4.05 1.17
C VAL A 25 10.00 -4.72 2.49
N ASP A 26 10.37 -3.92 3.49
CA ASP A 26 10.73 -4.43 4.82
C ASP A 26 9.47 -4.94 5.55
N ALA A 27 9.19 -6.23 5.40
CA ALA A 27 8.06 -6.92 6.01
C ALA A 27 8.00 -6.79 7.54
N ASN A 28 9.12 -6.47 8.21
CA ASN A 28 9.11 -6.24 9.66
C ASN A 28 8.34 -4.97 10.06
N ASN A 29 8.21 -4.01 9.13
CA ASN A 29 7.41 -2.79 9.34
C ASN A 29 5.92 -3.00 9.03
N PHE A 30 5.55 -4.18 8.54
CA PHE A 30 4.17 -4.54 8.27
C PHE A 30 3.59 -5.19 9.54
N ALA A 31 2.81 -4.43 10.31
CA ALA A 31 1.94 -5.03 11.31
C ALA A 31 1.07 -6.10 10.60
N GLY A 32 0.89 -7.29 11.17
CA GLY A 32 0.42 -8.51 10.47
C GLY A 32 -0.89 -8.41 9.67
N THR A 33 -1.64 -7.32 9.76
CA THR A 33 -2.85 -7.03 8.97
C THR A 33 -2.60 -6.19 7.71
N SER A 34 -1.41 -5.61 7.55
CA SER A 34 -1.08 -4.64 6.50
C SER A 34 -0.82 -5.25 5.11
N PHE A 35 -0.64 -6.57 5.04
CA PHE A 35 -0.60 -7.30 3.77
C PHE A 35 -1.98 -7.40 3.10
N SER A 36 -3.05 -7.46 3.91
CA SER A 36 -4.41 -7.78 3.43
C SER A 36 -4.94 -6.83 2.34
N PRO A 37 -4.75 -5.50 2.39
CA PRO A 37 -5.20 -4.62 1.32
C PRO A 37 -4.53 -4.90 -0.03
N GLY A 38 -3.23 -5.21 -0.03
CA GLY A 38 -2.48 -5.58 -1.24
C GLY A 38 -3.01 -6.89 -1.84
N ALA A 39 -3.16 -7.91 -1.00
CA ALA A 39 -3.67 -9.22 -1.41
C ALA A 39 -5.10 -9.14 -1.99
N ILE A 40 -5.98 -8.33 -1.39
CA ILE A 40 -7.33 -8.08 -1.92
C ILE A 40 -7.23 -7.46 -3.32
N ASN A 41 -6.47 -6.37 -3.46
CA ASN A 41 -6.34 -5.67 -4.75
C ASN A 41 -5.77 -6.58 -5.86
N TRP A 42 -4.74 -7.38 -5.54
CA TRP A 42 -4.16 -8.35 -6.48
C TRP A 42 -5.15 -9.44 -6.90
N SER A 43 -5.91 -9.96 -5.93
CA SER A 43 -6.93 -10.98 -6.19
C SER A 43 -8.06 -10.41 -7.04
N GLU A 44 -8.55 -9.21 -6.71
CA GLU A 44 -9.61 -8.53 -7.45
C GLU A 44 -9.17 -8.17 -8.87
N THR A 45 -7.91 -7.76 -9.05
CA THR A 45 -7.32 -7.52 -10.36
C THR A 45 -7.40 -8.77 -11.22
N GLN A 46 -7.01 -9.94 -10.68
CA GLN A 46 -7.08 -11.17 -11.46
C GLN A 46 -8.52 -11.61 -11.71
N VAL A 47 -9.40 -11.50 -10.71
CA VAL A 47 -10.83 -11.79 -10.87
C VAL A 47 -11.45 -10.91 -11.97
N HIS A 48 -11.05 -9.64 -12.08
CA HIS A 48 -11.50 -8.74 -13.15
C HIS A 48 -11.20 -9.34 -14.53
N PHE A 49 -9.95 -9.72 -14.81
CA PHE A 49 -9.61 -10.27 -16.13
C PHE A 49 -10.13 -11.68 -16.39
N LEU A 50 -10.49 -12.44 -15.34
CA LEU A 50 -11.23 -13.70 -15.51
C LEU A 50 -12.67 -13.44 -16.01
N HIS A 51 -13.33 -12.40 -15.50
CA HIS A 51 -14.69 -12.04 -15.92
C HIS A 51 -14.75 -11.19 -17.19
N TYR A 52 -13.76 -10.32 -17.39
CA TYR A 52 -13.69 -9.36 -18.48
C TYR A 52 -12.35 -9.50 -19.23
N PRO A 53 -12.08 -10.65 -19.87
CA PRO A 53 -10.78 -10.92 -20.49
C PRO A 53 -10.43 -9.94 -21.63
N LYS A 54 -11.43 -9.32 -22.28
CA LYS A 54 -11.23 -8.33 -23.34
C LYS A 54 -10.58 -7.04 -22.83
N ASP A 55 -10.76 -6.69 -21.56
CA ASP A 55 -10.13 -5.50 -20.98
C ASP A 55 -8.60 -5.64 -20.92
N PHE A 56 -8.10 -6.87 -20.99
CA PHE A 56 -6.67 -7.13 -21.07
C PHE A 56 -6.06 -6.69 -22.41
N ASP A 57 -6.86 -6.58 -23.48
CA ASP A 57 -6.38 -6.09 -24.77
C ASP A 57 -5.87 -4.65 -24.65
N SER A 58 -6.55 -3.80 -23.87
CA SER A 58 -6.12 -2.43 -23.57
C SER A 58 -4.77 -2.40 -22.84
N VAL A 59 -4.54 -3.34 -21.92
CA VAL A 59 -3.26 -3.48 -21.21
C VAL A 59 -2.14 -3.80 -22.21
N ILE A 60 -2.37 -4.77 -23.11
CA ILE A 60 -1.38 -5.18 -24.13
C ILE A 60 -1.12 -4.05 -25.13
N GLN A 61 -2.17 -3.41 -25.64
CA GLN A 61 -2.08 -2.34 -26.63
C GLN A 61 -1.40 -1.08 -26.08
N SER A 62 -1.51 -0.83 -24.78
CA SER A 62 -0.85 0.32 -24.15
C SER A 62 0.67 0.30 -24.29
N GLY A 63 1.29 -0.90 -24.29
CA GLY A 63 2.74 -1.04 -24.22
C GLY A 63 3.38 -0.50 -22.92
N LEU A 64 2.58 -0.09 -21.93
CA LEU A 64 3.06 0.57 -20.71
C LEU A 64 3.52 -0.40 -19.63
N MET A 65 3.11 -1.67 -19.71
CA MET A 65 3.32 -2.62 -18.63
C MET A 65 4.80 -2.99 -18.48
N PRO A 66 5.36 -2.93 -17.26
CA PRO A 66 6.74 -3.33 -17.05
C PRO A 66 6.89 -4.83 -17.28
N THR A 67 8.03 -5.23 -17.84
CA THR A 67 8.41 -6.63 -18.01
C THR A 67 9.51 -7.01 -17.04
N HIS A 68 9.44 -8.21 -16.49
CA HIS A 68 10.48 -8.78 -15.64
C HIS A 68 10.86 -10.18 -16.15
N VAL A 69 12.15 -10.50 -16.12
CA VAL A 69 12.70 -11.80 -16.50
C VAL A 69 13.44 -12.39 -15.31
N ALA A 70 13.70 -13.70 -15.34
CA ALA A 70 14.50 -14.32 -14.29
C ALA A 70 15.92 -13.76 -14.31
N ASP A 71 16.48 -13.54 -13.12
CA ASP A 71 17.87 -13.14 -12.95
C ASP A 71 18.66 -14.36 -12.48
N GLU A 72 19.29 -15.03 -13.43
CA GLU A 72 20.04 -16.27 -13.18
C GLU A 72 21.33 -16.01 -12.38
N THR A 73 21.79 -14.75 -12.27
CA THR A 73 23.02 -14.41 -11.52
C THR A 73 22.85 -14.52 -10.01
N ILE A 74 21.64 -14.24 -9.53
CA ILE A 74 21.26 -14.30 -8.11
C ILE A 74 20.16 -15.35 -7.84
N ASP A 75 19.94 -16.27 -8.80
CA ASP A 75 18.90 -17.30 -8.77
C ASP A 75 17.49 -16.75 -8.43
N ARG A 76 17.17 -15.54 -8.93
CA ARG A 76 15.89 -14.88 -8.69
C ARG A 76 14.92 -15.23 -9.81
N PRO A 77 13.82 -15.94 -9.53
CA PRO A 77 12.85 -16.30 -10.58
C PRO A 77 12.07 -15.06 -11.05
N ALA A 78 11.56 -15.11 -12.28
CA ALA A 78 10.87 -13.98 -12.92
C ALA A 78 9.64 -13.46 -12.15
N TYR A 79 9.01 -14.27 -11.29
CA TYR A 79 7.83 -13.86 -10.51
C TYR A 79 8.19 -13.11 -9.21
N VAL A 80 9.46 -13.09 -8.81
CA VAL A 80 9.95 -12.33 -7.66
C VAL A 80 10.44 -10.98 -8.17
N VAL A 81 9.60 -9.96 -8.02
CA VAL A 81 9.83 -8.63 -8.58
C VAL A 81 10.26 -7.63 -7.51
N GLU A 82 10.76 -6.47 -7.92
CA GLU A 82 11.07 -5.36 -7.01
C GLU A 82 9.86 -4.46 -6.76
N ALA A 83 9.86 -3.71 -5.65
CA ALA A 83 8.79 -2.75 -5.31
C ALA A 83 8.44 -1.80 -6.46
N ARG A 84 9.45 -1.34 -7.22
CA ARG A 84 9.25 -0.48 -8.40
C ARG A 84 8.39 -1.14 -9.47
N HIS A 85 8.60 -2.43 -9.74
CA HIS A 85 7.81 -3.18 -10.72
C HIS A 85 6.35 -3.29 -10.27
N GLY A 86 6.13 -3.62 -8.99
CA GLY A 86 4.79 -3.73 -8.44
C GLY A 86 4.01 -2.42 -8.45
N SER A 87 4.64 -1.32 -8.04
CA SER A 87 4.04 0.01 -8.08
C SER A 87 3.74 0.45 -9.52
N SER A 88 4.68 0.25 -10.44
CA SER A 88 4.49 0.61 -11.85
C SER A 88 3.36 -0.20 -12.49
N THR A 89 3.29 -1.50 -12.22
CA THR A 89 2.20 -2.36 -12.71
C THR A 89 0.85 -1.86 -12.21
N SER A 90 0.74 -1.53 -10.92
CA SER A 90 -0.52 -1.04 -10.33
C SER A 90 -0.98 0.29 -10.97
N ILE A 91 -0.05 1.23 -11.17
CA ILE A 91 -0.33 2.51 -11.84
C ILE A 91 -0.80 2.29 -13.27
N CYS A 92 -0.09 1.46 -14.03
CA CYS A 92 -0.43 1.25 -15.43
C CYS A 92 -1.78 0.51 -15.59
N LEU A 93 -2.11 -0.41 -14.68
CA LEU A 93 -3.43 -1.06 -14.67
C LEU A 93 -4.56 -0.05 -14.44
N GLY A 94 -4.41 0.86 -13.48
CA GLY A 94 -5.39 1.92 -13.25
C GLY A 94 -5.53 2.87 -14.46
N ALA A 95 -4.45 3.11 -15.19
CA ALA A 95 -4.49 3.93 -16.40
C ALA A 95 -5.14 3.21 -17.60
N CYS A 96 -4.97 1.89 -17.71
CA CYS A 96 -5.44 1.12 -18.87
C CYS A 96 -6.86 0.56 -18.70
N VAL A 97 -7.31 0.34 -17.46
CA VAL A 97 -8.56 -0.35 -17.16
C VAL A 97 -9.39 0.44 -16.16
N GLN A 98 -10.36 1.19 -16.67
CA GLN A 98 -11.22 2.07 -15.88
C GLN A 98 -11.91 1.31 -14.73
N GLY A 99 -12.41 0.09 -14.96
CA GLY A 99 -13.06 -0.69 -13.91
C GLY A 99 -12.15 -1.05 -12.72
N LEU A 100 -10.84 -1.21 -12.96
CA LEU A 100 -9.87 -1.39 -11.88
C LEU A 100 -9.59 -0.09 -11.14
N ALA A 101 -9.52 1.04 -11.86
CA ALA A 101 -9.34 2.36 -11.25
C ALA A 101 -10.50 2.71 -10.31
N GLU A 102 -11.74 2.49 -10.76
CA GLU A 102 -12.95 2.73 -9.96
C GLU A 102 -13.00 1.85 -8.70
N ARG A 103 -12.62 0.56 -8.82
CA ARG A 103 -12.54 -0.34 -7.65
C ARG A 103 -11.45 0.07 -6.66
N GLY A 104 -10.31 0.57 -7.15
CA GLY A 104 -9.24 1.09 -6.30
C GLY A 104 -9.71 2.20 -5.35
N MET A 105 -10.72 2.98 -5.76
CA MET A 105 -11.33 4.01 -4.90
C MET A 105 -12.08 3.44 -3.69
N VAL A 106 -12.52 2.18 -3.74
CA VAL A 106 -13.21 1.51 -2.62
C VAL A 106 -12.21 0.94 -1.60
N VAL A 107 -11.10 0.39 -2.08
CA VAL A 107 -10.08 -0.21 -1.21
C VAL A 107 -9.22 0.84 -0.49
N GLY A 108 -9.05 2.03 -1.07
CA GLY A 108 -8.32 3.13 -0.43
C GLY A 108 -8.82 3.48 0.98
N PRO A 109 -10.12 3.79 1.16
CA PRO A 109 -10.71 4.04 2.46
C PRO A 109 -10.70 2.86 3.42
N LEU A 110 -10.58 1.61 2.93
CA LEU A 110 -10.59 0.42 3.79
C LEU A 110 -9.42 0.42 4.78
N LYS A 111 -8.22 0.79 4.33
CA LYS A 111 -7.05 0.87 5.21
C LYS A 111 -7.28 1.89 6.32
N HIS A 112 -7.70 3.10 5.96
CA HIS A 112 -8.02 4.17 6.91
C HIS A 112 -9.07 3.72 7.92
N THR A 113 -10.21 3.22 7.44
CA THR A 113 -11.32 2.76 8.28
C THR A 113 -10.89 1.67 9.26
N ARG A 114 -10.14 0.68 8.78
CA ARG A 114 -9.61 -0.39 9.65
C ARG A 114 -8.65 0.15 10.69
N MET A 115 -7.75 1.07 10.33
CA MET A 115 -6.81 1.66 11.27
C MET A 115 -7.55 2.35 12.43
N HIS A 116 -8.58 3.15 12.14
CA HIS A 116 -9.36 3.82 13.18
C HIS A 116 -10.24 2.87 13.99
N GLN A 117 -10.73 1.78 13.39
CA GLN A 117 -11.55 0.78 14.10
C GLN A 117 -10.74 -0.17 14.97
N MET A 118 -9.51 -0.50 14.56
CA MET A 118 -8.66 -1.48 15.24
C MET A 118 -7.70 -0.87 16.25
N HIS A 119 -7.38 0.42 16.12
CA HIS A 119 -6.44 1.11 16.99
C HIS A 119 -7.14 2.30 17.67
N PRO A 120 -7.70 2.09 18.88
CA PRO A 120 -8.19 3.18 19.70
C PRO A 120 -7.15 4.30 19.85
N VAL A 121 -7.61 5.55 19.78
CA VAL A 121 -6.74 6.75 19.74
C VAL A 121 -5.87 6.84 20.99
N ASP A 122 -6.42 6.51 22.15
CA ASP A 122 -5.73 6.46 23.45
C ASP A 122 -4.58 5.45 23.43
N SER A 123 -4.83 4.23 22.96
CA SER A 123 -3.82 3.17 22.86
C SER A 123 -2.70 3.53 21.88
N PHE A 124 -3.05 4.18 20.76
CA PHE A 124 -2.08 4.65 19.79
C PHE A 124 -1.22 5.79 20.36
N LEU A 125 -1.82 6.74 21.07
CA LEU A 125 -1.10 7.85 21.70
C LEU A 125 -0.19 7.37 22.82
N GLU A 126 -0.61 6.38 23.61
CA GLU A 126 0.24 5.76 24.62
C GLU A 126 1.49 5.13 23.98
N ALA A 127 1.32 4.36 22.90
CA ALA A 127 2.42 3.75 22.17
C ALA A 127 3.36 4.80 21.58
N ALA A 128 2.82 5.84 20.93
CA ALA A 128 3.61 6.92 20.34
C ALA A 128 4.36 7.73 21.39
N LYS A 129 3.72 8.03 22.53
CA LYS A 129 4.36 8.70 23.67
C LYS A 129 5.49 7.84 24.24
N LYS A 130 5.27 6.54 24.40
CA LYS A 130 6.31 5.61 24.86
C LYS A 130 7.52 5.58 23.94
N GLU A 131 7.30 5.56 22.62
CA GLU A 131 8.38 5.59 21.64
C GLU A 131 9.14 6.92 21.68
N TRP A 132 8.42 8.04 21.78
CA TRP A 132 9.00 9.37 21.97
C TRP A 132 9.89 9.46 23.22
N ASP A 133 9.38 8.96 24.34
CA ASP A 133 10.10 8.96 25.61
C ASP A 133 11.36 8.05 25.53
N ASN A 134 11.27 6.91 24.84
CA ASN A 134 12.42 6.01 24.60
C ASN A 134 13.48 6.64 23.69
N TRP A 135 13.06 7.37 22.64
CA TRP A 135 13.96 8.10 21.76
C TRP A 135 14.72 9.18 22.54
N SER A 136 14.01 10.00 23.32
CA SER A 136 14.62 11.04 24.16
C SER A 136 15.63 10.44 25.15
N LYS A 137 15.28 9.31 25.77
CA LYS A 137 16.22 8.56 26.63
C LYS A 137 17.47 8.12 25.86
N THR A 138 17.30 7.57 24.65
CA THR A 138 18.43 7.11 23.81
C THR A 138 19.38 8.25 23.47
N ILE A 139 18.87 9.44 23.17
CA ILE A 139 19.70 10.63 22.92
C ILE A 139 20.54 11.00 24.15
N ARG A 140 19.96 10.92 25.36
CA ARG A 140 20.68 11.17 26.61
C ARG A 140 21.74 10.09 26.89
N ASP A 141 21.42 8.83 26.64
CA ASP A 141 22.33 7.70 26.82
C ASP A 141 23.55 7.78 25.87
N LEU A 142 23.40 8.45 24.72
CA LEU A 142 24.50 8.79 23.80
C LEU A 142 25.38 9.97 24.26
N GLY A 143 25.11 10.56 25.44
CA GLY A 143 25.91 11.63 26.03
C GLY A 143 25.41 13.04 25.76
N TYR A 144 24.28 13.23 25.07
CA TYR A 144 23.66 14.54 24.83
C TYR A 144 22.85 15.01 26.05
N THR A 145 23.54 15.26 27.16
CA THR A 145 22.90 15.60 28.45
C THR A 145 22.39 17.04 28.56
N HIS A 146 22.78 17.90 27.62
CA HIS A 146 22.34 19.29 27.55
C HIS A 146 20.97 19.48 26.90
N VAL A 147 20.41 18.42 26.30
CA VAL A 147 19.09 18.44 25.68
C VAL A 147 18.05 18.07 26.74
N GLU A 148 17.16 19.01 27.06
CA GLU A 148 16.02 18.74 27.95
C GLU A 148 15.10 17.70 27.32
N HIS A 149 14.51 16.81 28.15
CA HIS A 149 13.55 15.80 27.67
C HIS A 149 12.32 16.50 27.10
N PRO A 150 12.10 16.48 25.78
CA PRO A 150 11.00 17.25 25.20
C PRO A 150 9.68 16.59 25.57
N GLU A 151 8.71 17.41 25.97
CA GLU A 151 7.35 16.93 26.22
C GLU A 151 6.72 16.40 24.94
N TYR A 152 5.94 15.32 25.06
CA TYR A 152 5.23 14.75 23.91
C TYR A 152 4.15 15.74 23.46
N PRO A 153 4.15 16.20 22.19
CA PRO A 153 3.37 17.38 21.79
C PRO A 153 1.89 17.11 21.50
N TYR A 154 1.42 15.86 21.59
CA TYR A 154 0.06 15.49 21.21
C TYR A 154 -0.74 14.98 22.41
N THR A 155 -1.88 15.60 22.66
CA THR A 155 -2.91 15.10 23.59
C THR A 155 -4.03 14.40 22.83
N GLU A 156 -4.86 13.66 23.54
CA GLU A 156 -6.03 12.98 22.97
C GLU A 156 -7.01 13.98 22.33
N GLU A 157 -7.21 15.14 22.96
CA GLU A 157 -8.08 16.20 22.45
C GLU A 157 -7.55 16.77 21.13
N ILE A 158 -6.24 17.00 21.03
CA ILE A 158 -5.60 17.51 19.80
C ILE A 158 -5.81 16.50 18.66
N VAL A 159 -5.54 15.21 18.91
CA VAL A 159 -5.64 14.17 17.88
C VAL A 159 -7.09 13.92 17.47
N LYS A 160 -8.04 13.88 18.41
CA LYS A 160 -9.47 13.83 18.10
C LYS A 160 -9.92 15.04 17.27
N GLY A 161 -9.39 16.22 17.56
CA GLY A 161 -9.61 17.42 16.77
C GLY A 161 -9.12 17.29 15.31
N TYR A 162 -7.98 16.63 15.08
CA TYR A 162 -7.50 16.35 13.73
C TYR A 162 -8.38 15.33 12.98
N ILE A 163 -8.75 14.23 13.64
CA ILE A 163 -9.64 13.22 13.05
C ILE A 163 -10.99 13.83 12.67
N ALA A 164 -11.55 14.68 13.54
CA ALA A 164 -12.81 15.38 13.25
C ALA A 164 -12.71 16.28 12.02
N LYS A 165 -11.63 17.09 11.92
CA LYS A 165 -11.39 17.96 10.75
C LYS A 165 -11.22 17.15 9.46
N GLU A 166 -10.53 16.02 9.52
CA GLU A 166 -10.38 15.13 8.38
C GLU A 166 -11.73 14.55 7.93
N HIS A 167 -12.55 14.07 8.88
CA HIS A 167 -13.90 13.57 8.59
C HIS A 167 -14.80 14.65 7.96
N GLU A 168 -14.75 15.89 8.47
CA GLU A 168 -15.48 17.02 7.89
C GLU A 168 -15.02 17.33 6.46
N ALA A 169 -13.70 17.36 6.22
CA ALA A 169 -13.13 17.60 4.91
C ALA A 169 -13.51 16.49 3.92
N TYR A 170 -13.47 15.23 4.35
CA TYR A 170 -13.87 14.08 3.55
C TYR A 170 -15.36 14.14 3.20
N ALA A 171 -16.23 14.41 4.18
CA ALA A 171 -17.68 14.57 3.95
C ALA A 171 -17.97 15.71 2.95
N ALA A 172 -17.27 16.84 3.07
CA ALA A 172 -17.39 17.95 2.12
C ALA A 172 -16.92 17.58 0.71
N ALA A 173 -15.84 16.81 0.57
CA ALA A 173 -15.35 16.35 -0.73
C ALA A 173 -16.36 15.39 -1.40
N MET A 174 -16.93 14.47 -0.64
CA MET A 174 -17.96 13.55 -1.13
C MET A 174 -19.23 14.28 -1.57
N ALA A 175 -19.68 15.29 -0.80
CA ALA A 175 -20.82 16.11 -1.17
C ALA A 175 -20.59 16.93 -2.45
N ARG A 176 -19.34 17.33 -2.74
CA ARG A 176 -18.97 18.01 -4.00
C ARG A 176 -18.97 17.05 -5.18
N ALA A 177 -18.51 15.82 -5.00
CA ALA A 177 -18.47 14.81 -6.07
C ALA A 177 -19.87 14.36 -6.54
N GLN A 178 -20.92 14.64 -5.74
CA GLN A 178 -22.31 14.32 -6.07
C GLN A 178 -23.07 15.44 -6.80
N ARG A 179 -22.46 16.62 -6.99
CA ARG A 179 -23.05 17.76 -7.70
C ARG A 179 -22.59 17.80 -9.15
#